data_AF-A0A0B8NUV6-F1
#
_entry.id   AF-A0A0B8NUV6-F1
#
_cell.length_a   1.000
_cell.length_b   1.000
_cell.length_c   1.000
_cell.angle_alpha   90.00
_cell.angle_beta   90.00
_cell.angle_gamma   90.00
#
_symmetry.space_group_name_H-M   'P 1'
#
loop_
_entity.id
_entity.type
_entity.pdbx_description
1 polymer ?
#
loop_
_entity_poly.entity_id
_entity_poly.type
_entity_poly.pdbx_seq_one_letter_code
_entity_poly.pdbx_strand_id
1 'polypeptide(L)'
;MFGLLAYKDSGYDWEWLTLPFVDSGVQIARTRNTHQLLLRKLYPMQSIEVSVYTTMDNKLVLQLTDYSSCAADASGQLKINKSDSQTVTFSCDKQEQLRYSRILRHLSHTELEINGKTLVIDFSDWNIADLQKDQFKQLHPEYFKRLGENPEYQWARD
;
A
#
# COMPACT_ATOMS: atom_id res chain seq x y z
N MET A 1 2.47 -13.83 -20.23
CA MET A 1 2.88 -12.50 -19.74
C MET A 1 2.35 -12.29 -18.31
N PHE A 2 2.65 -13.20 -17.38
CA PHE A 2 2.13 -13.17 -15.99
C PHE A 2 3.25 -13.08 -14.94
N GLY A 3 4.50 -13.40 -15.31
CA GLY A 3 5.65 -13.33 -14.41
C GLY A 3 6.18 -11.91 -14.14
N LEU A 4 5.83 -10.92 -14.97
CA LEU A 4 6.35 -9.55 -14.82
C LEU A 4 5.66 -8.75 -13.71
N LEU A 5 4.38 -9.02 -13.42
CA LEU A 5 3.67 -8.30 -12.36
C LEU A 5 4.09 -8.79 -10.98
N ALA A 6 4.23 -10.10 -10.79
CA ALA A 6 4.68 -10.71 -9.54
C ALA A 6 6.09 -10.26 -9.10
N TYR A 7 6.93 -9.87 -10.06
CA TYR A 7 8.31 -9.45 -9.83
C TYR A 7 8.56 -7.98 -10.21
N LYS A 8 7.54 -7.12 -10.26
CA LYS A 8 7.81 -5.69 -10.48
C LYS A 8 8.51 -5.14 -9.25
N ASP A 9 9.85 -5.15 -9.32
CA ASP A 9 10.73 -4.55 -8.34
C ASP A 9 10.58 -3.04 -8.46
N SER A 10 9.83 -2.46 -7.53
CA SER A 10 9.68 -1.01 -7.39
C SER A 10 10.95 -0.36 -6.80
N GLY A 11 12.09 -1.04 -6.84
CA GLY A 11 13.37 -0.59 -6.30
C GLY A 11 13.53 -0.86 -4.79
N TYR A 12 12.79 -1.84 -4.27
CA TYR A 12 12.75 -2.17 -2.84
C TYR A 12 12.98 -3.67 -2.61
N ASP A 13 13.64 -4.00 -1.51
CA ASP A 13 13.88 -5.38 -1.12
C ASP A 13 12.61 -5.92 -0.43
N TRP A 14 11.76 -6.58 -1.21
CA TRP A 14 10.47 -7.12 -0.74
C TRP A 14 10.62 -8.47 -0.06
N GLU A 15 10.02 -8.61 1.11
CA GLU A 15 9.92 -9.85 1.88
C GLU A 15 8.47 -10.31 1.95
N TRP A 16 8.26 -11.61 2.08
CA TRP A 16 6.93 -12.20 2.23
C TRP A 16 6.50 -12.18 3.70
N LEU A 17 5.39 -11.51 4.00
CA LEU A 17 4.80 -11.48 5.34
C LEU A 17 3.88 -12.69 5.58
N THR A 18 3.24 -13.19 4.52
CA THR A 18 2.42 -14.41 4.53
C THR A 18 2.90 -15.42 3.48
N LEU A 19 2.62 -16.71 3.72
CA LEU A 19 3.04 -17.80 2.82
C LEU A 19 2.40 -17.64 1.42
N PRO A 20 3.19 -17.57 0.33
CA PRO A 20 2.73 -17.11 -1.00
C PRO A 20 1.91 -18.13 -1.80
N PHE A 21 1.58 -19.30 -1.24
CA PHE A 21 1.18 -20.48 -2.02
C PHE A 21 -0.22 -20.44 -2.66
N VAL A 22 -1.08 -19.45 -2.35
CA VAL A 22 -2.46 -19.44 -2.86
C VAL A 22 -2.90 -18.11 -3.48
N ASP A 23 -2.43 -16.95 -2.99
CA ASP A 23 -3.02 -15.65 -3.37
C ASP A 23 -2.01 -14.52 -3.66
N SER A 24 -0.76 -14.89 -3.95
CA SER A 24 0.35 -13.96 -4.13
C SER A 24 0.72 -13.13 -2.89
N GLY A 25 0.23 -13.49 -1.68
CA GLY A 25 0.70 -13.06 -0.36
C GLY A 25 0.71 -11.55 -0.09
N VAL A 26 0.92 -11.16 1.17
CA VAL A 26 1.28 -9.77 1.51
C VAL A 26 2.80 -9.67 1.51
N GLN A 27 3.31 -8.67 0.82
CA GLN A 27 4.73 -8.33 0.78
C GLN A 27 4.99 -7.11 1.65
N ILE A 28 6.15 -7.10 2.31
CA ILE A 28 6.62 -6.01 3.16
C ILE A 28 7.99 -5.54 2.67
N ALA A 29 8.25 -4.24 2.71
CA ALA A 29 9.56 -3.68 2.42
C ALA A 29 9.81 -2.42 3.25
N ARG A 30 11.06 -1.97 3.27
CA ARG A 30 11.43 -0.65 3.78
C ARG A 30 11.96 0.24 2.66
N THR A 31 11.58 1.52 2.68
CA THR A 31 12.20 2.50 1.79
C THR A 31 13.69 2.67 2.14
N ARG A 32 14.54 2.83 1.14
CA ARG A 32 16.00 2.95 1.36
C ARG A 32 16.40 4.20 2.13
N ASN A 33 15.72 5.33 1.89
CA ASN A 33 16.12 6.62 2.45
C ASN A 33 15.40 6.92 3.78
N THR A 34 14.08 6.68 3.83
CA THR A 34 13.27 7.05 5.01
C THR A 34 13.03 5.89 5.96
N HIS A 35 13.48 4.68 5.60
CA HIS A 35 13.24 3.43 6.34
C HIS A 35 11.77 3.16 6.66
N GLN A 36 10.86 3.78 5.89
CA GLN A 36 9.43 3.64 6.07
C GLN A 36 9.01 2.23 5.67
N LEU A 37 8.23 1.59 6.55
CA LEU A 37 7.60 0.32 6.25
C LEU A 37 6.49 0.51 5.19
N LEU A 38 6.47 -0.40 4.22
CA LEU A 38 5.52 -0.46 3.13
C LEU A 38 4.93 -1.87 3.07
N LEU A 39 3.62 -1.96 2.87
CA LEU A 39 2.94 -3.21 2.58
C LEU A 39 2.38 -3.16 1.18
N ARG A 40 2.43 -4.28 0.45
CA ARG A 40 1.72 -4.41 -0.81
C ARG A 40 1.18 -5.81 -1.04
N LYS A 41 0.21 -5.90 -1.94
CA LYS A 41 -0.26 -7.14 -2.53
C LYS A 41 -0.55 -6.93 -4.00
N LEU A 42 -0.16 -7.91 -4.80
CA LEU A 42 -0.36 -7.91 -6.24
C LEU A 42 -1.53 -8.84 -6.57
N TYR A 43 -2.39 -8.39 -7.48
CA TYR A 43 -3.53 -9.13 -7.98
C TYR A 43 -3.34 -9.37 -9.49
N PRO A 44 -2.64 -10.44 -9.89
CA PRO A 44 -2.20 -10.63 -11.28
C PRO A 44 -3.36 -10.79 -12.27
N MET A 45 -4.49 -11.36 -11.83
CA MET A 45 -5.66 -11.57 -12.68
C MET A 45 -6.34 -10.23 -13.05
N GLN A 46 -6.25 -9.24 -12.17
CA GLN A 46 -6.80 -7.90 -12.38
C GLN A 46 -5.74 -6.90 -12.89
N SER A 47 -4.46 -7.27 -12.87
CA SER A 47 -3.32 -6.37 -13.09
C SER A 47 -3.31 -5.17 -12.14
N ILE A 48 -3.67 -5.40 -10.87
CA ILE A 48 -3.76 -4.36 -9.84
C ILE A 48 -2.72 -4.59 -8.75
N GLU A 49 -2.03 -3.53 -8.32
CA GLU A 49 -1.27 -3.46 -7.07
C GLU A 49 -2.07 -2.66 -6.04
N VAL A 50 -2.14 -3.20 -4.82
CA VAL A 50 -2.65 -2.49 -3.65
C VAL A 50 -1.50 -2.32 -2.69
N SER A 51 -1.22 -1.07 -2.32
CA SER A 51 -0.10 -0.71 -1.45
C SER A 51 -0.61 0.12 -0.28
N VAL A 52 -0.09 -0.13 0.92
CA VAL A 52 -0.40 0.62 2.14
C VAL A 52 0.88 1.04 2.84
N TYR A 53 0.94 2.30 3.23
CA TYR A 53 2.06 2.88 3.96
C TYR A 53 1.58 4.06 4.82
N THR A 54 2.49 4.76 5.50
CA THR A 54 2.14 5.86 6.40
C THR A 54 2.43 7.25 5.83
N THR A 55 1.71 8.24 6.30
CA THR A 55 2.11 9.64 6.20
C THR A 55 3.02 10.00 7.36
N MET A 56 3.61 11.20 7.30
CA MET A 56 4.42 11.76 8.38
C MET A 56 3.66 11.97 9.68
N ASP A 57 2.36 12.25 9.60
CA ASP A 57 1.48 12.43 10.75
C ASP A 57 0.80 11.11 11.18
N ASN A 58 1.39 9.97 10.83
CA ASN A 58 0.96 8.63 11.24
C ASN A 58 -0.46 8.23 10.79
N LYS A 59 -0.90 8.75 9.63
CA LYS A 59 -2.09 8.28 8.94
C LYS A 59 -1.70 7.22 7.91
N LEU A 60 -2.66 6.40 7.52
CA LEU A 60 -2.49 5.39 6.47
C LEU A 60 -2.69 6.03 5.11
N VAL A 61 -1.91 5.62 4.12
CA VAL A 61 -2.13 5.90 2.70
C VAL A 61 -2.48 4.58 2.03
N LEU A 62 -3.69 4.49 1.49
CA LEU A 62 -4.07 3.43 0.57
C LEU A 62 -3.74 3.90 -0.85
N GLN A 63 -2.90 3.15 -1.56
CA GLN A 63 -2.59 3.37 -2.96
C GLN A 63 -3.06 2.18 -3.80
N LEU A 64 -3.80 2.48 -4.86
CA LEU A 64 -4.31 1.53 -5.83
C LEU A 64 -3.66 1.85 -7.17
N THR A 65 -3.00 0.86 -7.79
CA THR A 65 -2.38 1.01 -9.11
C THR A 65 -2.94 -0.06 -10.05
N ASP A 66 -3.59 0.35 -11.12
CA ASP A 66 -3.96 -0.54 -12.23
C ASP A 66 -2.91 -0.38 -13.34
N TYR A 67 -2.24 -1.47 -13.71
CA TYR A 67 -1.22 -1.50 -14.76
C TYR A 67 -1.79 -1.66 -16.18
N SER A 68 -3.06 -1.33 -16.38
CA SER A 68 -3.61 -1.15 -17.73
C SER A 68 -3.07 0.12 -18.38
N SER A 69 -2.70 0.03 -19.66
CA SER A 69 -2.39 1.21 -20.48
C SER A 69 -3.56 2.20 -20.46
N CYS A 70 -3.27 3.48 -20.27
CA CYS A 70 -4.27 4.53 -20.18
C CYS A 70 -3.93 5.69 -21.12
N ALA A 71 -4.93 6.30 -21.74
CA ALA A 71 -4.76 7.52 -22.54
C ALA A 71 -5.21 8.78 -21.78
N ALA A 72 -6.09 8.59 -20.80
CA ALA A 72 -6.66 9.64 -19.95
C ALA A 72 -7.03 9.03 -18.58
N ASP A 73 -7.42 9.90 -17.66
CA ASP A 73 -7.94 9.52 -16.36
C ASP A 73 -9.19 8.65 -16.49
N ALA A 74 -9.37 7.74 -15.53
CA ALA A 74 -10.48 6.80 -15.52
C ALA A 74 -11.30 6.94 -14.25
N SER A 75 -12.62 6.84 -14.37
CA SER A 75 -13.52 6.79 -13.21
C SER A 75 -13.72 5.35 -12.76
N GLY A 76 -13.72 5.14 -11.44
CA GLY A 76 -14.04 3.86 -10.81
C GLY A 76 -14.98 4.05 -9.63
N GLN A 77 -15.54 2.94 -9.14
CA GLN A 77 -16.24 2.90 -7.87
C GLN A 77 -15.30 2.39 -6.79
N LEU A 78 -15.30 3.08 -5.65
CA LEU A 78 -14.47 2.72 -4.52
C LEU A 78 -15.28 2.82 -3.23
N LYS A 79 -15.27 1.73 -2.47
CA LYS A 79 -15.84 1.65 -1.15
C LYS A 79 -14.75 1.27 -0.17
N ILE A 80 -14.62 2.04 0.91
CA ILE A 80 -13.57 1.81 1.92
C ILE A 80 -14.24 1.63 3.27
N ASN A 81 -13.88 0.56 3.96
CA ASN A 81 -14.46 0.14 5.23
C ASN A 81 -16.00 0.04 5.11
N LYS A 82 -16.73 0.68 6.02
CA LYS A 82 -18.20 0.74 6.05
C LYS A 82 -18.77 2.00 5.37
N SER A 83 -18.00 2.68 4.51
CA SER A 83 -18.52 3.83 3.77
C SER A 83 -19.47 3.37 2.65
N ASP A 84 -20.24 4.31 2.13
CA ASP A 84 -20.92 4.12 0.85
C ASP A 84 -19.88 4.04 -0.29
N SER A 85 -20.29 3.41 -1.40
CA SER A 85 -19.50 3.41 -2.63
C SER A 85 -19.44 4.84 -3.20
N GLN A 86 -18.25 5.27 -3.58
CA GLN A 86 -18.01 6.60 -4.12
C GLN A 86 -17.37 6.49 -5.51
N THR A 87 -17.83 7.32 -6.45
CA THR A 87 -17.11 7.50 -7.71
C THR A 87 -15.80 8.24 -7.44
N VAL A 88 -14.69 7.63 -7.83
CA VAL A 88 -13.33 8.20 -7.70
C VAL A 88 -12.66 8.27 -9.06
N THR A 89 -11.75 9.22 -9.22
CA THR A 89 -10.96 9.38 -10.44
C THR A 89 -9.55 8.83 -10.21
N PHE A 90 -9.13 7.91 -11.06
CA PHE A 90 -7.77 7.42 -11.15
C PHE A 90 -7.01 8.24 -12.18
N SER A 91 -5.88 8.79 -11.76
CA SER A 91 -5.01 9.58 -12.63
C SER A 91 -4.15 8.67 -13.50
N CYS A 92 -4.10 8.96 -14.79
CA CYS A 92 -3.22 8.26 -15.71
C CYS A 92 -1.78 8.75 -15.58
N ASP A 93 -0.88 7.86 -15.19
CA ASP A 93 0.54 8.14 -15.02
C ASP A 93 1.33 7.56 -16.21
N LYS A 94 1.96 8.46 -16.98
CA LYS A 94 2.83 8.14 -18.13
C LYS A 94 2.23 7.19 -19.18
N GLN A 95 0.90 7.18 -19.31
CA GLN A 95 0.15 6.32 -20.24
C GLN A 95 0.25 4.81 -19.97
N GLU A 96 0.86 4.40 -18.86
CA GLU A 96 1.16 3.00 -18.57
C GLU A 96 0.36 2.45 -17.39
N GLN A 97 -0.15 3.31 -16.52
CA GLN A 97 -0.84 2.90 -15.31
C GLN A 97 -1.81 3.96 -14.80
N LEU A 98 -2.90 3.51 -14.19
CA LEU A 98 -3.87 4.33 -13.49
C LEU A 98 -3.57 4.26 -11.99
N ARG A 99 -3.53 5.41 -11.32
CA ARG A 99 -3.21 5.50 -9.89
C ARG A 99 -4.28 6.28 -9.13
N TYR A 100 -4.60 5.77 -7.95
CA TYR A 100 -5.42 6.47 -6.97
C TYR A 100 -4.79 6.32 -5.59
N SER A 101 -4.82 7.38 -4.80
CA SER A 101 -4.38 7.33 -3.41
C SER A 101 -5.35 8.06 -2.48
N ARG A 102 -5.50 7.55 -1.26
CA ARG A 102 -6.33 8.16 -0.22
C ARG A 102 -5.68 8.04 1.14
N ILE A 103 -5.72 9.15 1.88
CA ILE A 103 -5.27 9.19 3.28
C ILE A 103 -6.43 8.78 4.19
N LEU A 104 -6.16 7.87 5.12
CA LEU A 104 -7.14 7.24 6.01
C LEU A 104 -6.58 7.17 7.44
N ARG A 105 -7.46 7.16 8.44
CA ARG A 105 -7.05 6.88 9.84
C ARG A 105 -7.06 5.38 10.17
N HIS A 106 -7.93 4.64 9.48
CA HIS A 106 -8.14 3.21 9.68
C HIS A 106 -8.50 2.57 8.34
N LEU A 107 -8.05 1.35 8.14
CA LEU A 107 -8.26 0.55 6.94
C LEU A 107 -8.49 -0.90 7.35
N SER A 108 -9.64 -1.44 6.96
CA SER A 108 -10.03 -2.83 7.23
C SER A 108 -10.50 -3.55 5.98
N HIS A 109 -11.19 -2.85 5.09
CA HIS A 109 -11.78 -3.43 3.89
C HIS A 109 -11.81 -2.44 2.74
N THR A 110 -11.64 -2.90 1.51
CA THR A 110 -11.82 -2.08 0.30
C THR A 110 -12.48 -2.89 -0.81
N GLU A 111 -13.48 -2.30 -1.47
CA GLU A 111 -14.05 -2.81 -2.71
C GLU A 111 -13.77 -1.80 -3.83
N LEU A 112 -13.17 -2.27 -4.91
CA LEU A 112 -12.81 -1.47 -6.08
C LEU A 112 -13.49 -2.03 -7.31
N GLU A 113 -14.09 -1.16 -8.11
CA GLU A 113 -14.52 -1.44 -9.47
C GLU A 113 -13.94 -0.40 -10.42
N ILE A 114 -13.15 -0.84 -11.41
CA ILE A 114 -12.56 0.05 -12.42
C ILE A 114 -12.36 -0.71 -13.73
N ASN A 115 -12.73 -0.10 -14.86
CA ASN A 115 -12.57 -0.71 -16.19
C ASN A 115 -13.16 -2.14 -16.29
N GLY A 116 -14.29 -2.38 -15.61
CA GLY A 116 -14.95 -3.70 -15.57
C GLY A 116 -14.25 -4.75 -14.71
N LYS A 117 -13.18 -4.38 -13.98
CA LYS A 117 -12.49 -5.23 -13.01
C LYS A 117 -13.08 -4.96 -11.63
N THR A 118 -13.38 -6.02 -10.89
CA THR A 118 -13.82 -5.92 -9.50
C THR A 118 -12.78 -6.58 -8.60
N LEU A 119 -12.46 -5.91 -7.50
CA LEU A 119 -11.53 -6.39 -6.50
C LEU A 119 -12.07 -6.11 -5.10
N VAL A 120 -12.07 -7.14 -4.24
CA VAL A 120 -12.45 -7.05 -2.83
C VAL A 120 -11.23 -7.40 -2.00
N ILE A 121 -10.87 -6.53 -1.07
CA ILE A 121 -9.62 -6.61 -0.30
C ILE A 121 -9.97 -6.58 1.18
N ASP A 122 -9.63 -7.65 1.87
CA ASP A 122 -9.61 -7.70 3.33
C ASP A 122 -8.17 -7.42 3.81
N PHE A 123 -8.02 -6.49 4.75
CA PHE A 123 -6.73 -6.09 5.31
C PHE A 123 -6.40 -6.76 6.64
N SER A 124 -7.22 -7.70 7.11
CA SER A 124 -6.98 -8.44 8.37
C SER A 124 -5.60 -9.12 8.41
N ASP A 125 -5.15 -9.69 7.29
CA ASP A 125 -3.86 -10.40 7.18
C ASP A 125 -2.67 -9.48 6.81
N TRP A 126 -2.88 -8.17 6.74
CA TRP A 126 -1.85 -7.23 6.28
C TRP A 126 -0.99 -6.67 7.40
N ASN A 127 -1.28 -6.92 8.68
CA ASN A 127 -0.57 -6.30 9.81
C ASN A 127 -0.52 -4.75 9.72
N ILE A 128 -1.61 -4.11 9.30
CA ILE A 128 -1.69 -2.65 9.11
C ILE A 128 -1.29 -1.86 10.37
N ALA A 129 -1.55 -2.39 11.56
CA ALA A 129 -1.17 -1.77 12.82
C ALA A 129 0.36 -1.62 12.98
N ASP A 130 1.15 -2.53 12.39
CA ASP A 130 2.62 -2.47 12.45
C ASP A 130 3.16 -1.28 11.67
N LEU A 131 2.52 -0.86 10.58
CA LEU A 131 2.88 0.37 9.85
C LEU A 131 2.80 1.60 10.77
N GLN A 132 1.69 1.75 11.50
CA GLN A 132 1.47 2.90 12.37
C GLN A 132 2.35 2.86 13.63
N LYS A 133 2.62 1.65 14.13
CA LYS A 133 3.56 1.43 15.24
C LYS A 133 4.99 1.79 14.83
N ASP A 134 5.44 1.33 13.66
CA ASP A 134 6.76 1.65 13.09
C ASP A 134 6.92 3.17 12.91
N GLN A 135 5.91 3.82 12.30
CA GLN A 135 5.90 5.28 12.14
C GLN A 135 5.94 6.01 13.49
N PHE A 136 5.18 5.55 14.49
CA PHE A 136 5.20 6.16 15.82
C PHE A 136 6.57 6.03 16.48
N LYS A 137 7.21 4.85 16.39
CA LYS A 137 8.57 4.64 16.91
C LYS A 137 9.59 5.56 16.26
N GLN A 138 9.48 5.72 14.95
CA GLN A 138 10.35 6.58 14.16
C GLN A 138 10.17 8.08 14.47
N LEU A 139 8.96 8.53 14.79
CA LEU A 139 8.68 9.92 15.19
C LEU A 139 9.09 10.26 16.63
N HIS A 140 9.20 9.25 17.50
CA HIS A 140 9.48 9.45 18.92
C HIS A 140 10.73 8.69 19.41
N PRO A 141 11.90 8.81 18.73
CA PRO A 141 13.07 7.99 19.05
C PRO A 141 13.56 8.20 20.48
N GLU A 142 13.51 9.42 21.00
CA GLU A 142 13.93 9.74 22.37
C GLU A 142 13.02 9.13 23.45
N TYR A 143 11.73 8.96 23.16
CA TYR A 143 10.81 8.27 24.07
C TYR A 143 11.21 6.80 24.22
N PHE A 144 11.48 6.13 23.10
CA PHE A 144 11.86 4.71 23.08
C PHE A 144 13.26 4.47 23.63
N LYS A 145 14.23 5.36 23.37
CA LYS A 145 15.56 5.32 24.00
C LYS A 145 15.49 5.35 25.52
N ARG A 146 14.61 6.18 26.10
CA ARG A 146 14.39 6.24 27.57
C ARG A 146 13.80 4.96 28.14
N LEU A 147 13.07 4.20 27.33
CA LEU A 147 12.53 2.89 27.69
C LEU A 147 13.54 1.75 27.50
N GLY A 148 14.77 2.05 27.07
CA GLY A 148 15.80 1.06 26.80
C GLY A 148 15.64 0.35 25.45
N GLU A 149 14.71 0.78 24.61
CA GLU A 149 14.63 0.35 23.22
C GLU A 149 15.63 1.15 22.39
N ASN A 150 16.52 0.48 21.66
CA ASN A 150 17.33 1.15 20.64
C ASN A 150 16.49 1.31 19.37
N PRO A 151 16.11 2.55 18.97
CA PRO A 151 15.44 2.74 17.70
C PRO A 151 16.40 2.35 16.58
N GLU A 152 16.10 1.25 15.86
CA GLU A 152 16.92 0.74 14.76
C GLU A 152 17.07 1.76 13.61
N TYR A 153 16.06 2.61 13.42
CA TYR A 153 16.01 3.58 12.33
C TYR A 153 15.49 4.93 12.84
N GLN A 154 16.28 5.99 12.67
CA GLN A 154 15.83 7.38 12.83
C GLN A 154 15.49 7.94 11.44
N TRP A 155 14.41 8.70 11.33
CA TRP A 155 14.03 9.34 10.07
C TRP A 155 15.14 10.27 9.58
N ALA A 156 15.71 9.94 8.41
CA ALA A 156 16.55 10.83 7.62
C ALA A 156 15.70 11.47 6.51
N ARG A 157 14.66 12.20 6.91
CA ARG A 157 13.89 13.03 5.99
C ARG A 157 14.16 14.48 6.37
N ASP A 158 14.98 15.11 5.56
CA ASP A 158 15.23 16.55 5.50
C ASP A 158 13.93 17.34 5.26
#